data_AF-A0A7V7RP19-F1
#
_entry.id   AF-A0A7V7RP19-F1
#
_cell.length_a   1.000
_cell.length_b   1.000
_cell.length_c   1.000
_cell.angle_alpha   90.00
_cell.angle_beta   90.00
_cell.angle_gamma   90.00
#
_symmetry.space_group_name_H-M   'P 1'
#
loop_
_entity.id
_entity.type
_entity.pdbx_description
1 polymer ?
#
loop_
_entity_poly.entity_id
_entity_poly.type
_entity_poly.pdbx_seq_one_letter_code
_entity_poly.pdbx_strand_id
1 'polypeptide(L)'
;MLLKVKTFFSLTYRIFLALTLTGFGALVFLTLASKELSTNTQILTSISLVAVLFSLPGIINTLADEYNPKKKLYKLSCKCPNCRHLIEMDMKED
;
A
#
# COMPACT_ATOMS: atom_id res chain seq x y z
N MET A 1 -9.67 18.52 -22.18
CA MET A 1 -9.74 19.29 -20.90
C MET A 1 -9.89 18.38 -19.69
N LEU A 2 -10.81 17.41 -19.71
CA LEU A 2 -11.05 16.43 -18.62
C LEU A 2 -9.81 15.63 -18.17
N LEU A 3 -8.96 15.19 -19.11
CA LEU A 3 -7.73 14.44 -18.78
C LEU A 3 -6.75 15.27 -17.92
N LYS A 4 -6.51 16.54 -18.26
CA LYS A 4 -5.61 17.42 -17.50
C LYS A 4 -6.15 17.66 -16.09
N VAL A 5 -7.46 17.89 -15.94
CA VAL A 5 -8.10 18.10 -14.63
C VAL A 5 -7.95 16.87 -13.74
N LYS A 6 -8.15 15.66 -14.29
CA LYS A 6 -7.96 14.41 -13.56
C LYS A 6 -6.51 14.20 -13.10
N THR A 7 -5.54 14.54 -13.95
CA THR A 7 -4.12 14.44 -13.59
C THR A 7 -3.72 15.45 -12.52
N PHE A 8 -4.17 16.71 -12.62
CA PHE A 8 -3.91 17.72 -11.61
C PHE A 8 -4.53 17.34 -10.27
N PHE A 9 -5.78 16.89 -10.24
CA PHE A 9 -6.46 16.47 -9.01
C PHE A 9 -5.80 15.24 -8.37
N SER A 10 -5.38 14.27 -9.20
CA SER A 10 -4.59 13.12 -8.74
C SER A 10 -3.27 13.56 -8.10
N LEU A 11 -2.60 14.55 -8.69
CA LEU A 11 -1.28 14.98 -8.24
C LEU A 11 -1.39 15.80 -6.94
N THR A 12 -2.35 16.70 -6.83
CA THR A 12 -2.62 17.45 -5.59
C THR A 12 -3.05 16.50 -4.46
N TYR A 13 -3.88 15.50 -4.76
CA TYR A 13 -4.27 14.48 -3.79
C TYR A 13 -3.06 13.70 -3.25
N ARG A 14 -2.14 13.27 -4.13
CA ARG A 14 -0.91 12.58 -3.72
C ARG A 14 -0.02 13.44 -2.84
N ILE A 15 0.15 14.72 -3.18
CA ILE A 15 0.94 15.67 -2.37
C ILE A 15 0.30 15.84 -1.00
N PHE A 16 -1.01 16.06 -0.95
CA PHE A 16 -1.74 16.20 0.31
C PHE A 16 -1.59 14.95 1.18
N LEU A 17 -1.76 13.76 0.60
CA LEU A 17 -1.61 12.49 1.30
C LEU A 17 -0.19 12.34 1.85
N ALA A 18 0.84 12.61 1.04
CA ALA A 18 2.23 12.59 1.49
C ALA A 18 2.48 13.55 2.66
N LEU A 19 1.94 14.77 2.60
CA LEU A 19 2.06 15.77 3.67
C LEU A 19 1.37 15.33 4.97
N THR A 20 0.19 14.72 4.86
CA THR A 20 -0.52 14.19 6.03
C THR A 20 0.23 13.03 6.69
N LEU A 21 0.82 12.13 5.90
CA LEU A 21 1.63 11.01 6.41
C LEU A 21 2.90 11.49 7.10
N THR A 22 3.63 12.42 6.49
CA THR A 22 4.86 12.96 7.10
C THR A 22 4.54 13.76 8.36
N GLY A 23 3.48 14.57 8.34
CA GLY A 23 3.01 15.30 9.52
C GLY A 23 2.59 14.38 10.67
N PHE A 24 1.87 13.30 10.36
CA PHE A 24 1.50 12.29 11.36
C PHE A 24 2.73 11.59 11.94
N GLY A 25 3.68 11.17 11.10
CA GLY A 25 4.93 10.56 11.55
C GLY A 25 5.75 11.48 12.45
N ALA A 26 5.82 12.78 12.13
CA ALA A 26 6.49 13.78 12.96
C ALA A 26 5.80 13.95 14.33
N LEU A 27 4.46 13.96 14.37
CA LEU A 27 3.69 14.02 15.62
C LEU A 27 3.97 12.79 16.50
N VAL A 28 3.92 11.59 15.92
CA VAL A 28 4.25 10.35 16.64
C VAL A 28 5.67 10.45 17.22
N PHE A 29 6.65 10.84 16.42
CA PHE A 29 8.03 11.00 16.88
C PHE A 29 8.16 12.01 18.03
N LEU A 30 7.48 13.15 17.93
CA LEU A 30 7.50 14.18 18.98
C LEU A 30 6.82 13.68 20.27
N THR A 31 5.73 12.93 20.15
CA THR A 31 5.06 12.33 21.31
C THR A 31 5.91 11.27 22.00
N LEU A 32 6.71 10.52 21.26
CA LEU A 32 7.67 9.55 21.82
C LEU A 32 8.91 10.24 22.42
N ALA A 33 9.38 11.33 21.81
CA ALA A 33 10.54 12.07 22.29
C ALA A 33 10.26 12.84 23.59
N SER A 34 9.02 13.28 23.80
CA SER A 34 8.60 13.95 25.03
C SER A 34 8.08 12.96 26.07
N LYS A 35 8.74 12.90 27.23
CA LYS A 35 8.30 12.05 28.36
C LYS A 35 6.89 12.40 28.84
N GLU A 36 6.52 13.68 28.84
CA GLU A 36 5.20 14.12 29.31
C GLU A 36 4.10 13.64 28.37
N LEU A 37 4.28 13.82 27.05
CA LEU A 37 3.30 13.40 26.05
C LEU A 37 3.24 11.86 25.94
N SER A 38 4.36 11.17 26.08
CA SER A 38 4.42 9.70 26.04
C SER A 38 3.71 9.02 27.21
N THR A 39 3.49 9.73 28.32
CA THR A 39 2.73 9.20 29.47
C THR A 39 1.25 9.58 29.43
N ASN A 40 0.87 10.49 28.55
CA ASN A 40 -0.52 10.94 28.44
C ASN A 40 -1.33 9.91 27.64
N THR A 41 -2.15 9.13 28.37
CA THR A 41 -2.98 8.07 27.80
C THR A 41 -3.98 8.60 26.77
N GLN A 42 -4.50 9.82 26.90
CA GLN A 42 -5.42 10.42 25.92
C GLN A 42 -4.71 10.70 24.59
N ILE A 43 -3.47 11.18 24.64
CA ILE A 43 -2.66 11.46 23.45
C ILE A 43 -2.29 10.14 22.76
N LEU A 44 -1.83 9.13 23.51
CA LEU A 44 -1.53 7.82 22.92
C LEU A 44 -2.77 7.16 22.31
N THR A 45 -3.92 7.24 22.98
CA THR A 45 -5.16 6.65 22.47
C THR A 45 -5.58 7.31 21.18
N SER A 46 -5.54 8.65 21.09
CA SER A 46 -5.89 9.36 19.86
C SER A 46 -4.94 9.05 18.69
N ILE A 47 -3.62 8.99 18.94
CA ILE A 47 -2.62 8.57 17.94
C ILE A 47 -2.89 7.14 17.48
N SER A 48 -3.18 6.21 18.40
CA SER A 48 -3.47 4.83 18.06
C SER A 48 -4.73 4.70 17.18
N LEU A 49 -5.76 5.48 17.47
CA LEU A 49 -7.02 5.46 16.72
C LEU A 49 -6.83 6.00 15.29
N VAL A 50 -6.05 7.09 15.16
CA VAL A 50 -5.67 7.64 13.85
C VAL A 50 -4.78 6.67 13.06
N ALA A 51 -3.84 5.98 13.71
CA ALA A 51 -3.01 4.97 13.06
C ALA A 51 -3.85 3.79 12.52
N VAL A 52 -4.85 3.33 13.29
CA VAL A 52 -5.80 2.30 12.84
C VAL A 52 -6.59 2.80 11.64
N LEU A 53 -7.09 4.04 11.66
CA LEU A 53 -7.81 4.62 10.53
C LEU A 53 -6.96 4.66 9.24
N PHE A 54 -5.67 5.02 9.35
CA PHE A 54 -4.77 5.00 8.21
C PHE A 54 -4.46 3.58 7.70
N SER A 55 -4.55 2.56 8.54
CA SER A 55 -4.30 1.17 8.15
C SER A 55 -5.48 0.50 7.43
N LEU A 56 -6.71 0.95 7.66
CA LEU A 56 -7.94 0.37 7.10
C LEU A 56 -7.92 0.17 5.58
N PRO A 57 -7.50 1.14 4.74
CA PRO A 57 -7.51 0.97 3.29
C PRO A 57 -6.59 -0.18 2.84
N GLY A 58 -5.43 -0.32 3.48
CA GLY A 58 -4.50 -1.41 3.21
C GLY A 58 -5.08 -2.75 3.64
N ILE A 59 -5.66 -2.82 4.84
CA ILE A 59 -6.30 -4.02 5.37
C ILE A 59 -7.44 -4.48 4.44
N ILE A 60 -8.29 -3.56 3.99
CA ILE A 60 -9.39 -3.85 3.05
C ILE A 60 -8.84 -4.35 1.72
N ASN A 61 -7.77 -3.75 1.19
CA ASN A 61 -7.18 -4.21 -0.06
C ASN A 61 -6.60 -5.62 0.05
N THR A 62 -5.91 -5.91 1.16
CA THR A 62 -5.37 -7.25 1.43
C THR A 62 -6.49 -8.29 1.58
N LEU A 63 -7.56 -7.95 2.31
CA LEU A 63 -8.73 -8.82 2.46
C LEU A 63 -9.45 -9.05 1.12
N ALA A 64 -9.52 -8.02 0.27
CA ALA A 64 -10.12 -8.13 -1.06
C ALA A 64 -9.29 -9.03 -1.98
N ASP A 65 -7.96 -8.93 -1.93
CA ASP A 65 -7.04 -9.78 -2.68
C ASP A 65 -7.09 -11.24 -2.19
N GLU A 66 -7.29 -11.47 -0.88
CA GLU A 66 -7.45 -12.81 -0.30
C GLU A 66 -8.81 -13.45 -0.62
N TYR A 67 -9.89 -12.66 -0.60
CA TYR A 67 -11.24 -13.15 -0.89
C TYR A 67 -11.46 -13.43 -2.39
N ASN A 68 -10.74 -12.73 -3.28
CA ASN A 68 -10.79 -12.96 -4.71
C ASN A 68 -9.36 -13.07 -5.27
N PRO A 69 -8.68 -14.20 -5.03
CA PRO A 69 -7.32 -14.38 -5.47
C PRO A 69 -7.29 -14.28 -7.00
N LYS A 70 -6.62 -13.25 -7.53
CA LYS A 70 -6.37 -13.16 -8.96
C LYS A 70 -5.49 -14.34 -9.33
N LYS A 71 -6.06 -15.31 -10.06
CA LYS A 71 -5.36 -16.46 -10.64
C LYS A 71 -4.04 -15.99 -11.25
N LYS A 72 -2.92 -16.36 -10.61
CA LYS A 72 -1.60 -15.90 -11.05
C LYS A 72 -1.28 -16.59 -12.38
N LEU A 73 -0.74 -15.81 -13.31
CA LEU A 73 -0.22 -16.32 -14.57
C LEU A 73 1.26 -16.63 -14.36
N TYR A 74 1.62 -17.90 -14.45
CA TYR A 74 3.00 -18.35 -14.35
C TYR A 74 3.57 -18.51 -15.75
N LYS A 75 4.71 -17.88 -15.99
CA LYS A 75 5.49 -18.10 -17.21
C LYS A 75 6.42 -19.28 -16.98
N LEU A 76 6.15 -20.39 -17.66
CA LEU A 76 7.03 -21.54 -17.68
C LEU A 76 7.92 -21.44 -18.91
N SER A 77 9.23 -21.52 -18.72
CA SER A 77 10.18 -21.62 -19.82
C SER A 77 10.77 -23.03 -19.86
N CYS A 78 10.56 -23.72 -20.98
CA CYS A 78 11.09 -25.05 -21.22
C CYS A 78 12.08 -25.01 -22.38
N LYS A 79 13.20 -25.72 -22.26
CA LYS A 79 14.20 -25.84 -23.33
C LYS A 79 13.92 -27.08 -24.16
N CYS A 80 13.72 -26.92 -25.47
CA CYS A 80 13.52 -28.03 -26.40
C CYS A 80 14.73 -28.98 -26.38
N PRO A 81 14.58 -30.27 -26.05
CA PRO A 81 15.71 -31.20 -25.95
C PRO A 81 16.41 -31.43 -27.30
N ASN A 82 15.66 -31.35 -28.41
CA ASN A 82 16.18 -31.59 -29.75
C ASN A 82 16.77 -30.33 -30.39
N CYS A 83 16.07 -29.20 -30.25
CA CYS A 83 16.34 -27.96 -30.97
C CYS A 83 16.95 -26.84 -30.11
N ARG A 84 17.10 -27.06 -28.79
CA ARG A 84 17.63 -26.12 -27.77
C ARG A 84 16.96 -24.75 -27.70
N HIS A 85 15.87 -24.54 -28.45
CA HIS A 85 15.08 -23.32 -28.43
C HIS A 85 14.31 -23.20 -27.10
N LEU A 86 14.18 -21.97 -26.62
CA LEU A 86 13.43 -21.65 -25.40
C LEU A 86 11.96 -21.45 -25.78
N ILE A 87 11.07 -22.23 -25.16
CA ILE A 87 9.63 -22.13 -25.37
C ILE A 87 9.05 -21.58 -24.08
N GLU A 88 8.41 -20.42 -24.16
CA GLU A 88 7.67 -19.81 -23.05
C GLU A 88 6.19 -20.15 -23.17
N MET A 89 5.60 -20.65 -22.08
CA MET A 89 4.19 -20.99 -21.98
C MET A 89 3.59 -20.29 -20.76
N ASP A 90 2.46 -19.63 -20.93
CA ASP A 90 1.73 -18.99 -19.84
C ASP A 90 0.70 -19.99 -19.28
N MET A 91 0.92 -20.48 -18.06
CA MET A 91 -0.06 -21.27 -17.29
C MET A 91 -0.88 -20.38 -16.38
N LYS A 92 -2.18 -20.63 -16.29
CA LYS A 92 -3.09 -19.97 -15.34
C LYS A 92 -3.40 -20.95 -14.21
N GLU A 93 -3.23 -20.52 -12.97
CA GLU A 93 -3.63 -21.31 -11.78
C GLU A 93 -5.14 -21.57 -11.83
N ASP A 94 -5.57 -22.83 -11.67
CA ASP A 94 -6.99 -23.22 -11.65
C ASP A 94 -7.64 -23.05 -10.27
#